data_AF-A0A968YY06-F1
#
_entry.id   AF-A0A968YY06-F1
#
_cell.length_a   1.000
_cell.length_b   1.000
_cell.length_c   1.000
_cell.angle_alpha   90.00
_cell.angle_beta   90.00
_cell.angle_gamma   90.00
#
_symmetry.space_group_name_H-M   'P 1'
#
loop_
_entity.id
_entity.type
_entity.pdbx_description
1 polymer ?
#
loop_
_entity_poly.entity_id
_entity_poly.type
_entity_poly.pdbx_seq_one_letter_code
_entity_poly.pdbx_strand_id
1 'polypeptide(L)'
;MQADAIRLFGQQDRDRDSITPGKIIFLDAWPKEPQPLSLDIVNPQQDFQVYHLPQGSTPQACNPQAIYTLGDGSQQLKCVVAIRAISDSTCSVEQIENDLDTVWDWVNQALSLYGVGSRTASGYGAMNAPRSPQTKPVLPRPDPGYVRQRFVFDLYSQGCYGVDKDNRNNPELRPSHWRGWLRSWTLRFLLGVLPKEQAELALAHLFGTIEPQAHKGCVRIRMYRGRVWGDRSDDHSDKSPYFYGWKGQLEVSAPSEVLTAIILPIMRVAVTLGGVGHGWRRPLHIFYMNNNHPAARGCCLTLKARGSSSAENSDDLTLPLDTDWSQLYETWRTHAQAYFRNQGLRFEGNPNRTLDAEIFSPHRCAVYALPGPLTNPVDEEGLDWSLDNNQVTFQSAENTRGDGVWLIYQDRYKRNPDVGGDAGRGPASCSWVSIRRVNMPHPTVEADCQEMVCLFLGGQGEQGFQRDRYQFLQDLRSIEGSIHLFGKSSHE
;
A
#
# COMPACT_ATOMS: atom_id res chain seq x y z
N MET A 1 16.24 -5.48 -31.97
CA MET A 1 16.07 -5.66 -30.51
C MET A 1 16.30 -7.10 -30.06
N GLN A 2 15.49 -8.10 -30.45
CA GLN A 2 15.71 -9.48 -29.98
C GLN A 2 17.02 -10.10 -30.51
N ALA A 3 17.35 -9.86 -31.79
CA ALA A 3 18.62 -10.29 -32.37
C ALA A 3 19.84 -9.60 -31.70
N ASP A 4 19.73 -8.30 -31.41
CA ASP A 4 20.80 -7.55 -30.73
C ASP A 4 20.96 -7.98 -29.28
N ALA A 5 19.87 -8.24 -28.57
CA ALA A 5 19.91 -8.72 -27.19
C ALA A 5 20.58 -10.11 -27.10
N ILE A 6 20.22 -11.04 -27.99
CA ILE A 6 20.85 -12.35 -28.08
C ILE A 6 22.34 -12.22 -28.42
N ARG A 7 22.70 -11.34 -29.37
CA ARG A 7 24.10 -11.10 -29.74
C ARG A 7 24.92 -10.50 -28.59
N LEU A 8 24.37 -9.52 -27.87
CA LEU A 8 25.08 -8.75 -26.86
C LEU A 8 25.13 -9.45 -25.50
N PHE A 9 24.04 -10.08 -25.06
CA PHE A 9 23.97 -10.76 -23.76
C PHE A 9 24.06 -12.28 -23.82
N GLY A 10 23.95 -12.85 -25.02
CA GLY A 10 23.91 -14.29 -25.21
C GLY A 10 22.50 -14.86 -25.00
N GLN A 11 22.42 -16.18 -25.00
CA GLN A 11 21.18 -16.90 -24.82
C GLN A 11 21.45 -18.25 -24.15
N GLN A 12 20.58 -18.63 -23.22
CA GLN A 12 20.45 -20.00 -22.75
C GLN A 12 19.21 -20.63 -23.39
N ASP A 13 19.41 -21.62 -24.24
CA ASP A 13 18.34 -22.46 -24.78
C ASP A 13 18.20 -23.68 -23.88
N ARG A 14 17.09 -23.75 -23.13
CA ARG A 14 16.82 -24.83 -22.17
C ARG A 14 16.40 -26.12 -22.85
N ASP A 15 15.76 -26.04 -24.02
CA ASP A 15 15.29 -27.23 -24.74
C ASP A 15 16.46 -27.95 -25.41
N ARG A 16 17.51 -27.19 -25.77
CA ARG A 16 18.74 -27.70 -26.39
C ARG A 16 19.92 -27.84 -25.43
N ASP A 17 19.71 -27.54 -24.14
CA ASP A 17 20.74 -27.47 -23.10
C ASP A 17 22.03 -26.75 -23.57
N SER A 18 21.86 -25.59 -24.22
CA SER A 18 22.97 -24.86 -24.84
C SER A 18 23.04 -23.43 -24.36
N ILE A 19 24.26 -22.94 -24.16
CA ILE A 19 24.56 -21.58 -23.73
C ILE A 19 25.44 -20.93 -24.79
N THR A 20 24.95 -19.85 -25.39
CA THR A 20 25.74 -19.00 -26.28
C THR A 20 26.16 -17.76 -25.51
N PRO A 21 27.47 -17.50 -25.35
CA PRO A 21 27.94 -16.30 -24.66
C PRO A 21 27.62 -15.04 -25.47
N GLY A 22 27.27 -13.97 -24.77
CA GLY A 22 27.13 -12.65 -25.37
C GLY A 22 28.46 -11.96 -25.61
N LYS A 23 28.42 -10.80 -26.28
CA LYS A 23 29.58 -9.92 -26.50
C LYS A 23 29.85 -8.94 -25.36
N ILE A 24 28.97 -8.80 -24.39
CA ILE A 24 29.12 -7.87 -23.26
C ILE A 24 29.21 -8.63 -21.94
N ILE A 25 30.15 -8.21 -21.09
CA ILE A 25 30.35 -8.72 -19.74
C ILE A 25 30.02 -7.60 -18.74
N PHE A 26 29.15 -7.91 -17.79
CA PHE A 26 28.97 -7.14 -16.57
C PHE A 26 30.00 -7.61 -15.56
N LEU A 27 30.92 -6.74 -15.15
CA LEU A 27 31.95 -7.07 -14.18
C LEU A 27 31.37 -6.98 -12.77
N ASP A 28 30.93 -5.79 -12.36
CA ASP A 28 30.29 -5.54 -11.08
C ASP A 28 29.67 -4.11 -11.07
N ALA A 29 28.95 -3.78 -10.00
CA ALA A 29 28.52 -2.42 -9.68
C ALA A 29 28.72 -2.13 -8.19
N TRP A 30 29.36 -1.01 -7.87
CA TRP A 30 29.70 -0.65 -6.48
C TRP A 30 29.58 0.87 -6.25
N PRO A 31 29.33 1.32 -5.00
CA PRO A 31 29.33 2.73 -4.70
C PRO A 31 30.75 3.32 -4.83
N LYS A 32 30.86 4.57 -5.31
CA LYS A 32 32.15 5.26 -5.46
C LYS A 32 32.89 5.45 -4.13
N GLU A 33 32.13 5.68 -3.07
CA GLU A 33 32.61 5.83 -1.71
C GLU A 33 32.02 4.69 -0.86
N PRO A 34 32.76 4.11 0.09
CA PRO A 34 32.20 3.13 1.02
C PRO A 34 30.91 3.64 1.65
N GLN A 35 29.83 2.85 1.55
CA GLN A 35 28.54 3.20 2.13
C GLN A 35 28.25 2.30 3.32
N PRO A 36 27.76 2.84 4.45
CA PRO A 36 27.20 2.01 5.49
C PRO A 36 26.01 1.23 4.91
N LEU A 37 25.92 -0.05 5.27
CA LEU A 37 24.74 -0.84 5.00
C LEU A 37 23.64 -0.38 5.97
N SER A 38 22.46 -0.12 5.42
CA SER A 38 21.27 0.16 6.22
C SER A 38 20.38 -1.08 6.22
N LEU A 39 19.83 -1.39 7.39
CA LEU A 39 18.84 -2.45 7.52
C LEU A 39 17.47 -1.90 7.10
N ASP A 40 16.92 -2.46 6.04
CA ASP A 40 15.53 -2.30 5.64
C ASP A 40 14.74 -3.57 5.98
N ILE A 41 13.42 -3.42 6.07
CA ILE A 41 12.50 -4.51 6.33
C ILE A 41 11.37 -4.48 5.32
N VAL A 42 11.19 -5.61 4.66
CA VAL A 42 9.99 -5.92 3.89
C VAL A 42 9.11 -6.84 4.74
N ASN A 43 7.98 -6.33 5.20
CA ASN A 43 6.97 -7.13 5.88
C ASN A 43 5.94 -7.61 4.86
N PRO A 44 5.84 -8.93 4.55
CA PRO A 44 4.73 -9.46 3.80
C PRO A 44 3.44 -9.22 4.58
N GLN A 45 2.66 -8.22 4.16
CA GLN A 45 1.43 -7.83 4.87
C GLN A 45 0.31 -8.86 4.73
N GLN A 46 0.40 -9.80 3.79
CA GLN A 46 -0.64 -10.78 3.50
C GLN A 46 -0.94 -11.67 4.70
N ASP A 47 0.08 -12.32 5.24
CA ASP A 47 -0.11 -13.38 6.25
C ASP A 47 -0.72 -12.83 7.54
N PHE A 48 -0.22 -11.69 8.02
CA PHE A 48 -0.68 -11.12 9.28
C PHE A 48 -1.90 -10.21 9.16
N GLN A 49 -2.06 -9.48 8.04
CA GLN A 49 -3.18 -8.54 7.88
C GLN A 49 -4.37 -9.13 7.15
N VAL A 50 -4.15 -9.99 6.16
CA VAL A 50 -5.24 -10.54 5.32
C VAL A 50 -5.66 -11.90 5.84
N TYR A 51 -4.70 -12.78 6.12
CA TYR A 51 -4.97 -14.15 6.58
C TYR A 51 -4.99 -14.31 8.11
N HIS A 52 -4.66 -13.25 8.87
CA HIS A 52 -4.62 -13.26 10.34
C HIS A 52 -3.84 -14.44 10.94
N LEU A 53 -2.80 -14.89 10.23
CA LEU A 53 -1.99 -16.01 10.67
C LEU A 53 -1.25 -15.66 11.97
N PRO A 54 -1.27 -16.52 13.00
CA PRO A 54 -0.51 -16.31 14.22
C PRO A 54 0.98 -16.13 13.91
N GLN A 55 1.66 -15.30 14.68
CA GLN A 55 3.10 -15.11 14.55
C GLN A 55 3.84 -16.45 14.70
N GLY A 56 4.71 -16.77 13.74
CA GLY A 56 5.49 -18.02 13.74
C GLY A 56 4.74 -19.27 13.26
N SER A 57 3.49 -19.14 12.78
CA SER A 57 2.70 -20.28 12.27
C SER A 57 3.22 -20.83 10.94
N THR A 58 3.94 -20.03 10.15
CA THR A 58 4.72 -20.50 9.00
C THR A 58 6.09 -19.81 9.01
N PRO A 59 7.12 -20.36 8.33
CA PRO A 59 8.42 -19.71 8.21
C PRO A 59 8.33 -18.30 7.57
N GLN A 60 7.33 -18.08 6.70
CA GLN A 60 7.04 -16.79 6.08
C GLN A 60 6.07 -15.92 6.90
N ALA A 61 5.22 -16.51 7.75
CA ALA A 61 4.20 -15.79 8.50
C ALA A 61 4.85 -14.84 9.51
N CYS A 62 4.67 -13.55 9.25
CA CYS A 62 5.01 -12.46 10.15
C CYS A 62 6.52 -12.29 10.42
N ASN A 63 7.41 -12.97 9.70
CA ASN A 63 8.84 -12.73 9.80
C ASN A 63 9.22 -11.54 8.92
N PRO A 64 9.66 -10.43 9.52
CA PRO A 64 10.18 -9.31 8.77
C PRO A 64 11.34 -9.79 7.90
N GLN A 65 11.24 -9.61 6.58
CA GLN A 65 12.38 -9.91 5.72
C GLN A 65 13.35 -8.74 5.81
N ALA A 66 14.40 -8.95 6.62
CA ALA A 66 15.54 -8.06 6.70
C ALA A 66 16.27 -8.01 5.35
N ILE A 67 16.44 -6.82 4.80
CA ILE A 67 17.21 -6.57 3.58
C ILE A 67 18.27 -5.53 3.93
N TYR A 68 19.52 -5.80 3.58
CA TYR A 68 20.56 -4.78 3.66
C TYR A 68 20.54 -3.95 2.38
N THR A 69 20.35 -2.64 2.53
CA THR A 69 20.41 -1.67 1.44
C THR A 69 21.72 -0.91 1.50
N LEU A 70 22.24 -0.54 0.33
CA LEU A 70 23.31 0.45 0.24
C LEU A 70 22.68 1.81 0.56
N GLY A 71 23.09 2.41 1.68
CA GLY A 71 22.53 3.66 2.20
C GLY A 71 21.09 3.57 2.72
N ASP A 72 20.64 4.66 3.34
CA ASP A 72 19.35 4.81 4.02
C ASP A 72 18.25 5.44 3.14
N GLY A 73 18.56 5.67 1.86
CA GLY A 73 17.65 6.31 0.90
C GLY A 73 17.41 7.81 1.12
N SER A 74 18.09 8.45 2.07
CA SER A 74 18.02 9.90 2.30
C SER A 74 18.94 10.68 1.36
N GLN A 75 20.04 10.07 0.92
CA GLN A 75 21.05 10.68 0.06
C GLN A 75 21.19 9.96 -1.28
N GLN A 76 21.61 10.71 -2.30
CA GLN A 76 21.94 10.12 -3.59
C GLN A 76 23.26 9.37 -3.51
N LEU A 77 23.23 8.10 -3.92
CA LEU A 77 24.42 7.28 -4.03
C LEU A 77 24.99 7.34 -5.43
N LYS A 78 26.28 7.64 -5.53
CA LYS A 78 27.01 7.56 -6.79
C LYS A 78 27.60 6.16 -6.92
N CYS A 79 27.11 5.39 -7.88
CA CYS A 79 27.64 4.06 -8.18
C CYS A 79 28.47 4.08 -9.47
N VAL A 80 29.45 3.18 -9.53
CA VAL A 80 30.15 2.79 -10.75
C VAL A 80 29.54 1.47 -11.20
N VAL A 81 29.21 1.37 -12.48
CA VAL A 81 28.82 0.11 -13.12
C VAL A 81 29.89 -0.20 -14.15
N ALA A 82 30.58 -1.32 -13.98
CA ALA A 82 31.65 -1.73 -14.87
C ALA A 82 31.13 -2.73 -15.91
N ILE A 83 31.02 -2.27 -17.15
CA ILE A 83 30.70 -3.08 -18.32
C ILE A 83 31.89 -3.09 -19.27
N ARG A 84 32.13 -4.23 -19.93
CA ARG A 84 33.15 -4.35 -20.98
C ARG A 84 32.62 -5.17 -22.15
N ALA A 85 33.10 -4.87 -23.34
CA ALA A 85 32.91 -5.74 -24.49
C ALA A 85 33.97 -6.85 -24.51
N ILE A 86 33.64 -7.95 -25.15
CA ILE A 86 34.58 -8.98 -25.58
C ILE A 86 35.04 -8.58 -26.98
N SER A 87 36.28 -8.12 -27.10
CA SER A 87 36.88 -7.85 -28.41
C SER A 87 37.34 -9.16 -29.05
N ASP A 88 36.68 -9.54 -30.14
CA ASP A 88 37.25 -10.49 -31.10
C ASP A 88 38.07 -9.72 -32.15
N SER A 89 38.96 -10.39 -32.88
CA SER A 89 39.80 -9.77 -33.92
C SER A 89 39.02 -9.24 -35.13
N THR A 90 37.70 -9.38 -35.15
CA THR A 90 36.81 -9.02 -36.27
C THR A 90 35.91 -7.82 -35.98
N CYS A 91 35.83 -7.35 -34.74
CA CYS A 91 35.03 -6.17 -34.38
C CYS A 91 35.87 -4.89 -34.47
N SER A 92 35.36 -3.86 -35.16
CA SER A 92 35.95 -2.53 -35.14
C SER A 92 35.78 -1.87 -33.76
N VAL A 93 36.65 -0.91 -33.44
CA VAL A 93 36.54 -0.10 -32.21
C VAL A 93 35.19 0.62 -32.15
N GLU A 94 34.74 1.18 -33.28
CA GLU A 94 33.45 1.86 -33.40
C GLU A 94 32.26 0.93 -33.09
N GLN A 95 32.34 -0.34 -33.50
CA GLN A 95 31.29 -1.30 -33.20
C GLN A 95 31.27 -1.68 -31.72
N ILE A 96 32.44 -1.80 -31.10
CA ILE A 96 32.57 -2.03 -29.65
C ILE A 96 31.96 -0.86 -28.86
N GLU A 97 32.27 0.38 -29.25
CA GLU A 97 31.74 1.58 -28.61
C GLU A 97 30.21 1.67 -28.76
N ASN A 98 29.67 1.46 -29.97
CA ASN A 98 28.22 1.43 -30.19
C ASN A 98 27.51 0.32 -29.39
N ASP A 99 28.12 -0.85 -29.28
CA ASP A 99 27.56 -1.97 -28.50
C ASP A 99 27.53 -1.62 -26.99
N LEU A 100 28.60 -1.00 -26.49
CA LEU A 100 28.67 -0.52 -25.09
C LEU A 100 27.65 0.58 -24.82
N ASP A 101 27.52 1.57 -25.70
CA ASP A 101 26.54 2.65 -25.58
C ASP A 101 25.11 2.09 -25.61
N THR A 102 24.83 1.15 -26.51
CA THR A 102 23.53 0.48 -26.59
C THR A 102 23.18 -0.25 -25.29
N VAL A 103 24.13 -1.03 -24.75
CA VAL A 103 23.90 -1.73 -23.48
C VAL A 103 23.78 -0.75 -22.32
N TRP A 104 24.60 0.30 -22.28
CA TRP A 104 24.52 1.32 -21.24
C TRP A 104 23.17 2.04 -21.26
N ASP A 105 22.63 2.35 -22.44
CA ASP A 105 21.29 2.90 -22.60
C ASP A 105 20.20 1.96 -22.06
N TRP A 106 20.34 0.65 -22.29
CA TRP A 106 19.42 -0.34 -21.71
C TRP A 106 19.53 -0.43 -20.19
N VAL A 107 20.74 -0.42 -19.65
CA VAL A 107 20.98 -0.40 -18.19
C VAL A 107 20.41 0.87 -17.57
N ASN A 108 20.68 2.04 -18.16
CA ASN A 108 20.14 3.32 -17.72
C ASN A 108 18.63 3.32 -17.73
N GLN A 109 17.99 2.86 -18.81
CA GLN A 109 16.53 2.73 -18.87
C GLN A 109 16.02 1.79 -17.78
N ALA A 110 16.65 0.62 -17.61
CA ALA A 110 16.21 -0.37 -16.64
C ALA A 110 16.30 0.16 -15.20
N LEU A 111 17.43 0.74 -14.81
CA LEU A 111 17.65 1.28 -13.47
C LEU A 111 16.81 2.55 -13.19
N SER A 112 16.47 3.31 -14.24
CA SER A 112 15.59 4.48 -14.12
C SER A 112 14.10 4.09 -14.01
N LEU A 113 13.67 3.03 -14.71
CA LEU A 113 12.26 2.62 -14.79
C LEU A 113 11.85 1.54 -13.78
N TYR A 114 12.72 0.59 -13.51
CA TYR A 114 12.47 -0.55 -12.62
C TYR A 114 13.16 -0.38 -11.27
N GLY A 115 14.11 0.55 -11.18
CA GLY A 115 14.90 0.78 -9.98
C GLY A 115 16.06 -0.20 -9.82
N VAL A 116 16.75 -0.10 -8.69
CA VAL A 116 17.83 -1.02 -8.27
C VAL A 116 17.32 -2.18 -7.42
N GLY A 117 16.06 -2.13 -7.00
CA GLY A 117 15.41 -3.17 -6.20
C GLY A 117 15.26 -4.50 -6.92
N SER A 118 15.24 -5.58 -6.15
CA SER A 118 15.01 -6.93 -6.65
C SER A 118 13.60 -7.11 -7.25
N ARG A 119 13.32 -8.28 -7.83
CA ARG A 119 12.05 -8.60 -8.55
C ARG A 119 10.77 -8.33 -7.73
N THR A 120 10.83 -8.41 -6.41
CA THR A 120 9.72 -8.09 -5.48
C THR A 120 9.69 -6.64 -5.01
N ALA A 121 10.79 -5.92 -5.18
CA ALA A 121 11.00 -4.54 -4.81
C ALA A 121 11.17 -3.63 -6.05
N SER A 122 10.56 -3.99 -7.20
CA SER A 122 10.59 -3.14 -8.40
C SER A 122 10.05 -1.74 -8.07
N GLY A 123 10.87 -0.72 -8.29
CA GLY A 123 10.66 0.66 -7.86
C GLY A 123 11.45 1.11 -6.63
N TYR A 124 12.18 0.20 -5.96
CA TYR A 124 13.04 0.53 -4.80
C TYR A 124 14.38 1.09 -5.26
N GLY A 125 14.66 2.35 -4.91
CA GLY A 125 15.81 3.12 -5.40
C GLY A 125 15.75 3.31 -6.93
N ALA A 126 15.89 4.54 -7.42
CA ALA A 126 15.89 4.79 -8.87
C ALA A 126 17.15 5.55 -9.27
N MET A 127 17.74 5.16 -10.39
CA MET A 127 18.80 5.98 -10.97
C MET A 127 18.18 7.28 -11.47
N ASN A 128 18.73 8.40 -11.02
CA ASN A 128 18.49 9.68 -11.68
C ASN A 128 19.43 9.71 -12.88
N ALA A 129 18.89 9.54 -14.09
CA ALA A 129 19.69 9.67 -15.30
C ALA A 129 20.47 11.00 -15.27
N PRO A 130 21.79 10.99 -15.51
CA PRO A 130 22.59 12.19 -15.44
C PRO A 130 22.03 13.25 -16.40
N ARG A 131 21.71 14.43 -15.84
CA ARG A 131 21.40 15.63 -16.64
C ARG A 131 22.72 16.21 -17.14
N SER A 132 23.33 15.57 -18.13
CA SER A 132 24.47 16.18 -18.81
C SER A 132 23.98 17.38 -19.64
N PRO A 133 24.63 18.56 -19.58
CA PRO A 133 24.34 19.66 -20.48
C PRO A 133 24.65 19.35 -21.95
N GLN A 134 25.54 18.37 -22.22
CA GLN A 134 26.03 18.06 -23.57
C GLN A 134 25.28 16.91 -24.27
N THR A 135 24.54 16.07 -23.56
CA THR A 135 23.74 14.98 -24.15
C THR A 135 22.28 15.16 -23.75
N LYS A 136 21.37 15.18 -24.74
CA LYS A 136 19.92 15.22 -24.48
C LYS A 136 19.62 14.11 -23.45
N PRO A 137 19.01 14.42 -22.30
CA PRO A 137 18.69 13.38 -21.32
C PRO A 137 17.85 12.33 -22.01
N VAL A 138 18.34 11.09 -22.07
CA VAL A 138 17.57 9.95 -22.55
C VAL A 138 16.46 9.75 -21.53
N LEU A 139 15.29 10.34 -21.82
CA LEU A 139 14.13 10.17 -20.99
C LEU A 139 13.79 8.67 -21.00
N PRO A 140 13.64 8.04 -19.83
CA PRO A 140 13.31 6.64 -19.78
C PRO A 140 12.00 6.39 -20.52
N ARG A 141 12.02 5.50 -21.51
CA ARG A 141 10.84 5.16 -22.31
C ARG A 141 10.05 4.12 -21.53
N PRO A 142 8.83 4.41 -21.04
CA PRO A 142 8.02 3.40 -20.38
C PRO A 142 7.77 2.23 -21.34
N ASP A 143 7.57 1.03 -20.78
CA ASP A 143 7.23 -0.14 -21.59
C ASP A 143 5.98 0.15 -22.44
N PRO A 144 5.90 -0.36 -23.69
CA PRO A 144 4.73 -0.15 -24.54
C PRO A 144 3.43 -0.49 -23.81
N GLY A 145 2.46 0.41 -23.90
CA GLY A 145 1.16 0.26 -23.21
C GLY A 145 1.17 0.62 -21.73
N TYR A 146 2.31 0.98 -21.12
CA TYR A 146 2.32 1.49 -19.75
C TYR A 146 1.88 2.94 -19.68
N VAL A 147 1.06 3.21 -18.67
CA VAL A 147 0.60 4.55 -18.32
C VAL A 147 0.99 4.86 -16.86
N ARG A 148 1.02 6.14 -16.53
CA ARG A 148 1.39 6.64 -15.20
C ARG A 148 0.28 7.53 -14.68
N GLN A 149 -0.13 7.32 -13.44
CA GLN A 149 -1.02 8.21 -12.71
C GLN A 149 -0.27 8.77 -11.49
N ARG A 150 -0.34 10.09 -11.31
CA ARG A 150 0.20 10.78 -10.14
C ARG A 150 -0.93 11.21 -9.21
N PHE A 151 -0.63 11.11 -7.92
CA PHE A 151 -1.49 11.53 -6.85
C PHE A 151 -0.72 12.44 -5.91
N VAL A 152 -1.40 13.45 -5.38
CA VAL A 152 -0.93 14.22 -4.23
C VAL A 152 -1.50 13.55 -2.99
N PHE A 153 -0.68 13.35 -1.96
CA PHE A 153 -1.16 12.82 -0.69
C PHE A 153 -0.81 13.74 0.46
N ASP A 154 -1.73 13.77 1.43
CA ASP A 154 -1.53 14.29 2.77
C ASP A 154 -1.84 13.16 3.75
N LEU A 155 -0.89 12.82 4.60
CA LEU A 155 -1.01 11.78 5.61
C LEU A 155 -0.71 12.38 6.98
N TYR A 156 -1.63 12.21 7.91
CA TYR A 156 -1.42 12.49 9.33
C TYR A 156 -1.55 11.17 10.09
N SER A 157 -0.59 10.81 10.93
CA SER A 157 -0.66 9.52 11.64
C SER A 157 0.07 9.54 12.97
N GLN A 158 -0.21 8.54 13.79
CA GLN A 158 0.51 8.24 15.05
C GLN A 158 2.04 7.95 14.87
N GLY A 159 2.58 8.02 13.66
CA GLY A 159 3.97 7.69 13.35
C GLY A 159 4.10 6.37 12.61
N CYS A 160 4.91 6.36 11.55
CA CYS A 160 5.43 5.13 10.95
C CYS A 160 6.83 4.89 11.52
N TYR A 161 7.19 3.67 11.89
CA TYR A 161 8.49 3.41 12.54
C TYR A 161 9.18 2.21 11.90
N GLY A 162 10.51 2.28 11.84
CA GLY A 162 11.37 1.18 11.43
C GLY A 162 11.66 0.19 12.57
N VAL A 163 12.71 -0.61 12.39
CA VAL A 163 13.15 -1.67 13.32
C VAL A 163 13.75 -1.11 14.60
N ASP A 164 14.34 0.07 14.51
CA ASP A 164 15.12 0.65 15.58
C ASP A 164 14.20 1.15 16.70
N LYS A 165 14.30 0.50 17.86
CA LYS A 165 13.47 0.75 19.03
C LYS A 165 13.79 2.08 19.71
N ASP A 166 15.01 2.59 19.53
CA ASP A 166 15.45 3.87 20.08
C ASP A 166 15.00 5.04 19.18
N ASN A 167 14.56 4.73 17.96
CA ASN A 167 14.16 5.67 16.92
C ASN A 167 12.67 6.07 16.99
N ARG A 168 12.01 5.94 18.15
CA ARG A 168 10.61 6.40 18.37
C ARG A 168 10.45 7.92 18.14
N ASN A 169 11.56 8.66 18.11
CA ASN A 169 11.60 10.10 17.83
C ASN A 169 11.87 10.42 16.34
N ASN A 170 11.95 9.41 15.47
CA ASN A 170 12.29 9.58 14.06
C ASN A 170 11.36 8.72 13.21
N PRO A 171 10.10 9.15 13.05
CA PRO A 171 9.14 8.41 12.28
C PRO A 171 9.49 8.46 10.79
N GLU A 172 9.25 7.36 10.09
CA GLU A 172 9.65 7.21 8.70
C GLU A 172 8.54 6.64 7.81
N LEU A 173 8.10 7.45 6.85
CA LEU A 173 7.25 6.99 5.76
C LEU A 173 8.11 6.50 4.60
N ARG A 174 8.03 5.20 4.31
CA ARG A 174 8.75 4.52 3.21
C ARG A 174 7.82 4.15 2.05
N PRO A 175 8.31 4.08 0.79
CA PRO A 175 7.53 3.58 -0.36
C PRO A 175 6.97 2.16 -0.15
N SER A 176 7.65 1.33 0.65
CA SER A 176 7.21 -0.02 1.02
C SER A 176 5.87 -0.03 1.76
N HIS A 177 5.54 1.01 2.53
CA HIS A 177 4.23 1.14 3.18
C HIS A 177 3.10 1.23 2.16
N TRP A 178 3.26 2.06 1.13
CA TRP A 178 2.30 2.19 0.03
C TRP A 178 2.19 0.92 -0.79
N ARG A 179 3.31 0.25 -1.05
CA ARG A 179 3.33 -1.04 -1.76
C ARG A 179 2.62 -2.12 -0.98
N GLY A 180 2.91 -2.26 0.31
CA GLY A 180 2.24 -3.21 1.20
C GLY A 180 0.74 -2.95 1.26
N TRP A 181 0.35 -1.69 1.48
CA TRP A 181 -1.05 -1.26 1.51
C TRP A 181 -1.79 -1.67 0.23
N LEU A 182 -1.32 -1.22 -0.95
CA LEU A 182 -2.02 -1.49 -2.21
C LEU A 182 -2.02 -2.99 -2.56
N ARG A 183 -0.90 -3.68 -2.33
CA ARG A 183 -0.81 -5.14 -2.55
C ARG A 183 -1.79 -5.90 -1.64
N SER A 184 -1.94 -5.49 -0.38
CA SER A 184 -2.86 -6.14 0.56
C SER A 184 -4.32 -5.92 0.15
N TRP A 185 -4.71 -4.69 -0.23
CA TRP A 185 -6.05 -4.41 -0.74
C TRP A 185 -6.34 -5.15 -2.04
N THR A 186 -5.36 -5.26 -2.93
CA THR A 186 -5.51 -6.06 -4.15
C THR A 186 -5.80 -7.51 -3.84
N LEU A 187 -5.10 -8.11 -2.86
CA LEU A 187 -5.36 -9.49 -2.45
C LEU A 187 -6.80 -9.67 -1.90
N ARG A 188 -7.29 -8.74 -1.05
CA ARG A 188 -8.66 -8.79 -0.51
C ARG A 188 -9.72 -8.86 -1.61
N PHE A 189 -9.52 -8.10 -2.68
CA PHE A 189 -10.38 -8.10 -3.86
C PHE A 189 -10.26 -9.39 -4.66
N LEU A 190 -9.04 -9.83 -4.96
CA LEU A 190 -8.79 -11.07 -5.72
C LEU A 190 -9.37 -12.30 -5.02
N LEU A 191 -9.25 -12.41 -3.70
CA LEU A 191 -9.87 -13.49 -2.91
C LEU A 191 -11.40 -13.51 -3.00
N GLY A 192 -12.03 -12.40 -3.40
CA GLY A 192 -13.47 -12.35 -3.63
C GLY A 192 -13.92 -13.06 -4.91
N VAL A 193 -13.01 -13.28 -5.86
CA VAL A 193 -13.33 -13.71 -7.24
C VAL A 193 -12.47 -14.89 -7.74
N LEU A 194 -11.36 -15.20 -7.06
CA LEU A 194 -10.42 -16.28 -7.37
C LEU A 194 -10.16 -17.15 -6.14
N PRO A 195 -10.00 -18.49 -6.29
CA PRO A 195 -9.48 -19.34 -5.23
C PRO A 195 -8.14 -18.84 -4.69
N LYS A 196 -7.87 -19.08 -3.40
CA LYS A 196 -6.65 -18.58 -2.70
C LYS A 196 -5.38 -18.68 -3.54
N GLU A 197 -5.07 -19.88 -4.04
CA GLU A 197 -3.84 -20.13 -4.82
C GLU A 197 -3.79 -19.27 -6.09
N GLN A 198 -4.91 -19.13 -6.79
CA GLN A 198 -4.99 -18.31 -8.00
C GLN A 198 -4.98 -16.81 -7.70
N ALA A 199 -5.55 -16.38 -6.57
CA ALA A 199 -5.47 -15.00 -6.10
C ALA A 199 -4.01 -14.62 -5.80
N GLU A 200 -3.23 -15.53 -5.19
CA GLU A 200 -1.80 -15.32 -4.93
C GLU A 200 -0.97 -15.28 -6.22
N LEU A 201 -1.28 -16.14 -7.20
CA LEU A 201 -0.67 -16.08 -8.53
C LEU A 201 -0.99 -14.77 -9.27
N ALA A 202 -2.27 -14.34 -9.26
CA ALA A 202 -2.69 -13.06 -9.82
C ALA A 202 -1.96 -11.89 -9.14
N LEU A 203 -1.83 -11.94 -7.80
CA LEU A 203 -1.10 -10.94 -7.04
C LEU A 203 0.40 -10.92 -7.41
N ALA A 204 1.00 -12.08 -7.66
CA ALA A 204 2.37 -12.20 -8.14
C ALA A 204 2.55 -11.63 -9.56
N HIS A 205 1.58 -11.81 -10.46
CA HIS A 205 1.60 -11.18 -11.79
C HIS A 205 1.56 -9.64 -11.70
N LEU A 206 0.78 -9.10 -10.77
CA LEU A 206 0.67 -7.66 -10.59
C LEU A 206 1.87 -7.05 -9.85
N PHE A 207 2.26 -7.62 -8.71
CA PHE A 207 3.23 -7.02 -7.78
C PHE A 207 4.53 -7.82 -7.63
N GLY A 208 4.71 -8.90 -8.38
CA GLY A 208 5.89 -9.75 -8.32
C GLY A 208 5.90 -10.74 -7.15
N THR A 209 6.74 -11.76 -7.25
CA THR A 209 7.06 -12.71 -6.18
C THR A 209 8.48 -13.26 -6.37
N ILE A 210 9.10 -13.79 -5.31
CA ILE A 210 10.36 -14.57 -5.40
C ILE A 210 10.05 -16.06 -5.41
N GLU A 211 9.14 -16.51 -4.55
CA GLU A 211 8.79 -17.91 -4.35
C GLU A 211 7.33 -18.20 -4.72
N PRO A 212 6.99 -19.44 -5.10
CA PRO A 212 7.93 -20.53 -5.42
C PRO A 212 8.64 -20.34 -6.78
N GLN A 213 8.08 -19.52 -7.66
CA GLN A 213 8.68 -19.15 -8.93
C GLN A 213 8.76 -17.63 -9.05
N ALA A 214 9.97 -17.12 -9.25
CA ALA A 214 10.18 -15.68 -9.31
C ALA A 214 9.44 -15.06 -10.49
N HIS A 215 8.58 -14.09 -10.20
CA HIS A 215 7.79 -13.37 -11.19
C HIS A 215 8.04 -11.86 -11.05
N LYS A 216 8.24 -11.17 -12.17
CA LYS A 216 8.35 -9.71 -12.20
C LYS A 216 6.96 -9.10 -12.30
N GLY A 217 6.54 -8.33 -11.31
CA GLY A 217 5.26 -7.63 -11.33
C GLY A 217 5.21 -6.49 -12.36
N CYS A 218 4.03 -6.21 -12.90
CA CYS A 218 3.81 -5.09 -13.81
C CYS A 218 3.44 -3.76 -13.12
N VAL A 219 2.98 -3.79 -11.86
CA VAL A 219 2.60 -2.60 -11.08
C VAL A 219 3.80 -2.03 -10.34
N ARG A 220 4.03 -0.73 -10.51
CA ARG A 220 5.13 0.02 -9.88
C ARG A 220 4.59 1.18 -9.09
N ILE A 221 5.28 1.46 -8.00
CA ILE A 221 4.94 2.54 -7.08
C ILE A 221 6.21 3.35 -6.83
N ARG A 222 6.11 4.65 -7.03
CA ARG A 222 7.16 5.61 -6.71
C ARG A 222 6.59 6.69 -5.81
N MET A 223 7.37 7.10 -4.82
CA MET A 223 6.98 8.12 -3.86
C MET A 223 7.94 9.29 -3.96
N TYR A 224 7.40 10.51 -3.95
CA TYR A 224 8.15 11.76 -3.95
C TYR A 224 7.84 12.49 -2.64
N ARG A 225 8.88 12.81 -1.87
CA ARG A 225 8.74 13.53 -0.60
C ARG A 225 8.37 14.99 -0.86
N GLY A 226 7.39 15.51 -0.12
CA GLY A 226 7.07 16.92 -0.07
C GLY A 226 7.86 17.65 1.02
N ARG A 227 7.42 18.86 1.37
CA ARG A 227 8.09 19.69 2.38
C ARG A 227 7.86 19.18 3.80
N VAL A 228 6.60 18.86 4.13
CA VAL A 228 6.21 18.27 5.41
C VAL A 228 6.52 16.79 5.35
N TRP A 229 7.43 16.29 6.18
CA TRP A 229 7.89 14.91 6.09
C TRP A 229 8.36 14.34 7.43
N GLY A 230 7.40 13.89 8.24
CA GLY A 230 7.66 13.44 9.61
C GLY A 230 7.64 14.59 10.61
N ASP A 231 7.12 15.75 10.19
CA ASP A 231 6.93 16.92 11.03
C ASP A 231 5.93 16.54 12.13
N ARG A 232 6.28 16.87 13.37
CA ARG A 232 5.44 16.57 14.54
C ARG A 232 4.41 17.68 14.72
N SER A 233 3.20 17.31 15.14
CA SER A 233 2.19 18.29 15.55
C SER A 233 2.68 19.12 16.74
N ASP A 234 2.20 20.37 16.83
CA ASP A 234 2.61 21.28 17.89
C ASP A 234 2.26 20.73 19.29
N ASP A 235 3.17 20.97 20.22
CA ASP A 235 3.05 20.55 21.62
C ASP A 235 2.56 21.76 22.43
N HIS A 236 1.29 22.14 22.25
CA HIS A 236 0.73 23.28 22.96
C HIS A 236 0.56 23.02 24.47
N SER A 237 0.74 21.78 24.93
CA SER A 237 0.86 21.42 26.35
C SER A 237 1.40 19.99 26.50
N ASP A 238 2.14 19.71 27.59
CA ASP A 238 2.57 18.37 28.06
C ASP A 238 1.42 17.30 28.16
N LYS A 239 0.19 17.65 27.79
CA LYS A 239 -1.02 16.84 27.90
C LYS A 239 -1.62 16.41 26.56
N SER A 240 -1.23 16.99 25.43
CA SER A 240 -1.75 16.61 24.12
C SER A 240 -0.84 15.58 23.45
N PRO A 241 -1.35 14.44 22.97
CA PRO A 241 -0.50 13.47 22.32
C PRO A 241 -0.14 13.93 20.92
N TYR A 242 1.14 13.95 20.58
CA TYR A 242 1.56 14.34 19.24
C TYR A 242 1.19 13.30 18.18
N PHE A 243 1.00 13.77 16.96
CA PHE A 243 0.99 12.97 15.74
C PHE A 243 1.99 13.55 14.75
N TYR A 244 2.09 12.97 13.56
CA TYR A 244 3.04 13.39 12.53
C TYR A 244 2.37 13.60 11.18
N GLY A 245 2.89 14.54 10.40
CA GLY A 245 2.44 14.87 9.05
C GLY A 245 3.42 14.44 7.96
N TRP A 246 2.90 14.00 6.83
CA TRP A 246 3.65 13.78 5.58
C TRP A 246 2.83 14.27 4.40
N LYS A 247 3.40 15.16 3.60
CA LYS A 247 2.83 15.63 2.34
C LYS A 247 3.73 15.20 1.21
N GLY A 248 3.18 14.77 0.09
CA GLY A 248 4.01 14.25 -1.01
C GLY A 248 3.24 13.87 -2.25
N GLN A 249 3.91 13.11 -3.13
CA GLN A 249 3.28 12.55 -4.33
C GLN A 249 3.51 11.05 -4.41
N LEU A 250 2.48 10.33 -4.86
CA LEU A 250 2.52 8.92 -5.21
C LEU A 250 2.35 8.79 -6.72
N GLU A 251 3.24 8.07 -7.39
CA GLU A 251 3.11 7.71 -8.79
C GLU A 251 2.92 6.21 -8.91
N VAL A 252 1.84 5.81 -9.57
CA VAL A 252 1.56 4.40 -9.88
C VAL A 252 1.62 4.22 -11.38
N SER A 253 2.32 3.17 -11.81
CA SER A 253 2.46 2.84 -13.23
C SER A 253 2.26 1.36 -13.49
N ALA A 254 1.52 1.03 -14.54
CA ALA A 254 1.26 -0.33 -15.00
C ALA A 254 0.81 -0.29 -16.47
N PRO A 255 0.63 -1.45 -17.14
CA PRO A 255 -0.10 -1.50 -18.41
C PRO A 255 -1.46 -0.79 -18.27
N SER A 256 -1.91 -0.10 -19.33
CA SER A 256 -3.11 0.76 -19.27
C SER A 256 -4.33 0.02 -18.73
N GLU A 257 -4.63 -1.15 -19.27
CA GLU A 257 -5.75 -1.98 -18.82
C GLU A 257 -5.64 -2.38 -17.33
N VAL A 258 -4.43 -2.67 -16.86
CA VAL A 258 -4.17 -3.03 -15.46
C VAL A 258 -4.37 -1.80 -14.56
N LEU A 259 -3.80 -0.66 -14.94
CA LEU A 259 -3.91 0.54 -14.12
C LEU A 259 -5.36 0.98 -14.02
N THR A 260 -6.03 1.18 -15.16
CA THR A 260 -7.36 1.79 -15.20
C THR A 260 -8.46 0.86 -14.72
N ALA A 261 -8.41 -0.43 -15.07
CA ALA A 261 -9.53 -1.34 -14.85
C ALA A 261 -9.37 -2.20 -13.58
N ILE A 262 -8.13 -2.37 -13.08
CA ILE A 262 -7.86 -3.22 -11.91
C ILE A 262 -7.37 -2.37 -10.72
N ILE A 263 -6.31 -1.60 -10.90
CA ILE A 263 -5.62 -0.96 -9.77
C ILE A 263 -6.33 0.31 -9.27
N LEU A 264 -6.73 1.22 -10.16
CA LEU A 264 -7.39 2.47 -9.75
C LEU A 264 -8.72 2.24 -9.01
N PRO A 265 -9.62 1.33 -9.45
CA PRO A 265 -10.83 1.03 -8.69
C PRO A 265 -10.55 0.53 -7.27
N ILE A 266 -9.55 -0.36 -7.12
CA ILE A 266 -9.12 -0.86 -5.81
C ILE A 266 -8.54 0.26 -4.95
N MET A 267 -7.73 1.16 -5.54
CA MET A 267 -7.17 2.31 -4.82
C MET A 267 -8.27 3.24 -4.27
N ARG A 268 -9.32 3.53 -5.05
CA ARG A 268 -10.45 4.36 -4.59
C ARG A 268 -11.13 3.76 -3.36
N VAL A 269 -11.41 2.45 -3.41
CA VAL A 269 -11.97 1.74 -2.25
C VAL A 269 -11.00 1.72 -1.07
N ALA A 270 -9.72 1.45 -1.32
CA ALA A 270 -8.71 1.35 -0.27
C ALA A 270 -8.46 2.67 0.48
N VAL A 271 -8.53 3.82 -0.21
CA VAL A 271 -8.43 5.15 0.41
C VAL A 271 -9.70 5.51 1.17
N THR A 272 -10.86 5.08 0.68
CA THR A 272 -12.15 5.33 1.34
C THR A 272 -12.31 4.53 2.62
N LEU A 273 -11.77 3.31 2.68
CA LEU A 273 -11.99 2.37 3.79
C LEU A 273 -10.79 2.21 4.72
N GLY A 274 -9.67 2.88 4.47
CA GLY A 274 -8.46 2.72 5.27
C GLY A 274 -7.45 3.82 5.05
N GLY A 275 -6.21 3.55 5.43
CA GLY A 275 -5.08 4.46 5.24
C GLY A 275 -3.77 3.70 5.13
N VAL A 276 -2.67 4.38 5.42
CA VAL A 276 -1.31 3.85 5.27
C VAL A 276 -0.53 4.05 6.57
N GLY A 277 0.38 3.12 6.88
CA GLY A 277 1.27 3.22 8.03
C GLY A 277 0.79 2.49 9.28
N HIS A 278 1.38 2.80 10.43
CA HIS A 278 1.03 2.14 11.69
C HIS A 278 -0.36 2.60 12.16
N GLY A 279 -1.20 1.65 12.59
CA GLY A 279 -2.56 1.96 13.08
C GLY A 279 -3.58 2.30 11.99
N TRP A 280 -3.24 2.15 10.70
CA TRP A 280 -4.04 2.64 9.57
C TRP A 280 -5.51 2.22 9.50
N ARG A 281 -5.88 1.13 10.19
CA ARG A 281 -7.26 0.61 10.28
C ARG A 281 -8.16 1.48 11.16
N ARG A 282 -7.65 2.56 11.74
CA ARG A 282 -8.41 3.51 12.57
C ARG A 282 -8.20 4.93 12.03
N PRO A 283 -9.22 5.80 12.12
CA PRO A 283 -9.02 7.21 11.87
C PRO A 283 -8.10 7.79 12.96
N LEU A 284 -7.45 8.91 12.65
CA LEU A 284 -6.64 9.63 13.64
C LEU A 284 -7.54 10.20 14.74
N HIS A 285 -7.30 9.80 15.98
CA HIS A 285 -8.05 10.22 17.16
C HIS A 285 -7.21 10.07 18.43
N ILE A 286 -7.71 10.59 19.55
CA ILE A 286 -7.07 10.49 20.86
C ILE A 286 -7.62 9.29 21.64
N PHE A 287 -6.70 8.45 22.13
CA PHE A 287 -6.97 7.26 22.90
C PHE A 287 -6.25 7.30 24.25
N TYR A 288 -6.88 6.79 25.30
CA TYR A 288 -6.26 6.65 26.61
C TYR A 288 -5.72 5.24 26.80
N MET A 289 -4.41 5.15 27.05
CA MET A 289 -3.73 3.90 27.41
C MET A 289 -4.19 3.38 28.78
N ASN A 290 -3.84 2.13 29.12
CA ASN A 290 -4.23 1.51 30.41
C ASN A 290 -3.68 2.26 31.65
N ASN A 291 -2.65 3.08 31.46
CA ASN A 291 -2.07 3.94 32.50
C ASN A 291 -2.67 5.36 32.50
N ASN A 292 -3.81 5.56 31.83
CA ASN A 292 -4.48 6.85 31.63
C ASN A 292 -3.62 7.92 30.92
N HIS A 293 -2.58 7.53 30.19
CA HIS A 293 -1.84 8.44 29.33
C HIS A 293 -2.57 8.61 27.98
N PRO A 294 -2.83 9.85 27.51
CA PRO A 294 -3.42 10.07 26.18
C PRO A 294 -2.40 9.77 25.08
N ALA A 295 -2.85 9.25 23.95
CA ALA A 295 -2.01 8.87 22.82
C ALA A 295 -2.77 9.11 21.51
N ALA A 296 -2.04 9.54 20.48
CA ALA A 296 -2.56 9.59 19.13
C ALA A 296 -2.69 8.16 18.61
N ARG A 297 -3.80 7.85 17.96
CA ARG A 297 -4.00 6.55 17.34
C ARG A 297 -4.64 6.68 15.96
N GLY A 298 -4.14 5.90 15.01
CA GLY A 298 -4.69 5.81 13.65
C GLY A 298 -4.02 6.75 12.65
N CYS A 299 -4.74 7.03 11.57
CA CYS A 299 -4.30 7.94 10.52
C CYS A 299 -5.46 8.71 9.85
N CYS A 300 -5.13 9.84 9.25
CA CYS A 300 -5.97 10.58 8.31
C CYS A 300 -5.21 10.65 6.97
N LEU A 301 -5.77 10.09 5.91
CA LEU A 301 -5.15 10.04 4.58
C LEU A 301 -6.03 10.69 3.52
N THR A 302 -5.52 11.74 2.90
CA THR A 302 -6.11 12.34 1.70
C THR A 302 -5.27 11.96 0.50
N LEU A 303 -5.92 11.53 -0.60
CA LEU A 303 -5.25 11.18 -1.85
C LEU A 303 -6.02 11.79 -3.02
N LYS A 304 -5.40 12.69 -3.78
CA LYS A 304 -6.04 13.41 -4.88
C LYS A 304 -5.35 13.10 -6.20
N ALA A 305 -6.11 12.77 -7.24
CA ALA A 305 -5.58 12.57 -8.58
C ALA A 305 -5.09 13.91 -9.13
N ARG A 306 -3.88 13.93 -9.70
CA ARG A 306 -3.42 15.11 -10.43
C ARG A 306 -4.02 15.09 -11.84
N GLY A 307 -4.88 16.07 -12.14
CA GLY A 307 -5.37 16.30 -13.50
C GLY A 307 -4.21 16.60 -14.47
N SER A 308 -4.42 16.25 -15.74
CA SER A 308 -3.45 16.49 -16.84
C SER A 308 -3.30 17.97 -17.22
N SER A 309 -4.17 18.85 -16.72
CA SER A 309 -4.16 20.28 -17.02
C SER A 309 -4.56 21.13 -15.81
N SER A 310 -3.63 21.95 -15.31
CA SER A 310 -3.76 22.91 -14.20
C SER A 310 -3.96 22.33 -12.80
N ALA A 311 -3.46 23.06 -11.79
CA ALA A 311 -3.40 22.63 -10.40
C ALA A 311 -4.74 22.72 -9.64
N GLU A 312 -5.83 23.15 -10.28
CA GLU A 312 -7.08 23.50 -9.60
C GLU A 312 -8.16 22.40 -9.63
N ASN A 313 -8.06 21.41 -10.52
CA ASN A 313 -9.01 20.27 -10.57
C ASN A 313 -8.30 18.97 -10.18
N SER A 314 -8.01 18.79 -8.89
CA SER A 314 -7.56 17.49 -8.37
C SER A 314 -8.74 16.74 -7.77
N ASP A 315 -9.17 15.65 -8.41
CA ASP A 315 -10.28 14.83 -7.91
C ASP A 315 -9.82 14.02 -6.69
N ASP A 316 -10.53 14.16 -5.57
CA ASP A 316 -10.35 13.28 -4.40
C ASP A 316 -10.66 11.83 -4.81
N LEU A 317 -9.79 10.89 -4.40
CA LEU A 317 -10.00 9.47 -4.69
C LEU A 317 -11.07 8.82 -3.80
N THR A 318 -11.45 9.48 -2.71
CA THR A 318 -12.50 9.04 -1.80
C THR A 318 -13.82 8.88 -2.56
N LEU A 319 -14.51 7.76 -2.35
CA LEU A 319 -15.79 7.50 -2.99
C LEU A 319 -16.90 8.33 -2.33
N PRO A 320 -17.72 9.05 -3.12
CA PRO A 320 -18.95 9.67 -2.64
C PRO A 320 -19.92 8.65 -2.02
N LEU A 321 -20.77 9.10 -1.09
CA LEU A 321 -21.74 8.23 -0.42
C LEU A 321 -22.79 7.63 -1.36
N ASP A 322 -23.18 8.38 -2.40
CA ASP A 322 -24.15 7.98 -3.41
C ASP A 322 -23.55 7.06 -4.49
N THR A 323 -22.27 6.70 -4.36
CA THR A 323 -21.65 5.69 -5.23
C THR A 323 -22.42 4.38 -5.14
N ASP A 324 -22.79 3.80 -6.28
CA ASP A 324 -23.25 2.41 -6.32
C ASP A 324 -22.04 1.47 -6.16
N TRP A 325 -21.76 1.09 -4.92
CA TRP A 325 -20.66 0.20 -4.58
C TRP A 325 -20.80 -1.19 -5.19
N SER A 326 -22.03 -1.67 -5.38
CA SER A 326 -22.30 -2.98 -5.97
C SER A 326 -21.98 -2.97 -7.46
N GLN A 327 -22.41 -1.93 -8.18
CA GLN A 327 -22.05 -1.72 -9.58
C GLN A 327 -20.55 -1.48 -9.75
N LEU A 328 -19.92 -0.71 -8.85
CA LEU A 328 -18.48 -0.49 -8.85
C LEU A 328 -17.71 -1.82 -8.71
N TYR A 329 -18.12 -2.67 -7.77
CA TYR A 329 -17.52 -3.99 -7.58
C TYR A 329 -17.74 -4.90 -8.80
N GLU A 330 -18.94 -4.96 -9.35
CA GLU A 330 -19.25 -5.84 -10.49
C GLU A 330 -18.54 -5.39 -11.77
N THR A 331 -18.41 -4.09 -11.98
CA THR A 331 -17.62 -3.52 -13.08
C THR A 331 -16.16 -3.91 -12.94
N TRP A 332 -15.57 -3.71 -11.76
CA TRP A 332 -14.21 -4.17 -11.47
C TRP A 332 -14.04 -5.68 -11.69
N ARG A 333 -14.98 -6.48 -11.17
CA ARG A 333 -14.96 -7.95 -11.29
C ARG A 333 -14.98 -8.39 -12.75
N THR A 334 -15.81 -7.77 -13.57
CA THR A 334 -15.91 -8.05 -15.01
C THR A 334 -14.57 -7.80 -15.71
N HIS A 335 -13.92 -6.67 -15.43
CA HIS A 335 -12.61 -6.34 -15.99
C HIS A 335 -11.50 -7.26 -15.48
N ALA A 336 -11.46 -7.54 -14.17
CA ALA A 336 -10.52 -8.47 -13.59
C ALA A 336 -10.69 -9.87 -14.21
N GLN A 337 -11.93 -10.33 -14.39
CA GLN A 337 -12.23 -11.60 -15.02
C GLN A 337 -11.74 -11.67 -16.46
N ALA A 338 -11.99 -10.64 -17.26
CA ALA A 338 -11.49 -10.59 -18.63
C ALA A 338 -9.96 -10.63 -18.69
N TYR A 339 -9.28 -9.81 -17.89
CA TYR A 339 -7.83 -9.72 -17.87
C TYR A 339 -7.17 -11.03 -17.43
N PHE A 340 -7.60 -11.60 -16.29
CA PHE A 340 -6.95 -12.76 -15.70
C PHE A 340 -7.32 -14.09 -16.39
N ARG A 341 -8.47 -14.18 -17.07
CA ARG A 341 -8.74 -15.33 -17.96
C ARG A 341 -7.74 -15.43 -19.10
N ASN A 342 -7.32 -14.30 -19.67
CA ASN A 342 -6.27 -14.27 -20.69
C ASN A 342 -4.90 -14.72 -20.14
N GLN A 343 -4.72 -14.74 -18.82
CA GLN A 343 -3.55 -15.25 -18.12
C GLN A 343 -3.72 -16.71 -17.66
N GLY A 344 -4.79 -17.40 -18.07
CA GLY A 344 -5.06 -18.80 -17.72
C GLY A 344 -5.70 -19.02 -16.34
N LEU A 345 -6.12 -17.96 -15.65
CA LEU A 345 -6.76 -18.06 -14.33
C LEU A 345 -8.27 -18.29 -14.45
N ARG A 346 -8.81 -19.09 -13.54
CA ARG A 346 -10.22 -19.53 -13.49
C ARG A 346 -10.96 -18.80 -12.36
N PHE A 347 -12.02 -18.09 -12.75
CA PHE A 347 -12.90 -17.36 -11.84
C PHE A 347 -14.03 -18.25 -11.34
N GLU A 348 -14.38 -18.08 -10.07
CA GLU A 348 -15.47 -18.80 -9.42
C GLU A 348 -16.40 -17.80 -8.70
N GLY A 349 -17.68 -18.15 -8.54
CA GLY A 349 -18.69 -17.22 -8.02
C GLY A 349 -18.54 -16.88 -6.53
N ASN A 350 -17.82 -17.70 -5.75
CA ASN A 350 -17.48 -17.47 -4.35
C ASN A 350 -16.50 -18.57 -3.89
N PRO A 351 -15.23 -18.53 -4.32
CA PRO A 351 -14.31 -19.65 -4.15
C PRO A 351 -13.84 -19.87 -2.71
N ASN A 352 -13.87 -18.83 -1.88
CA ASN A 352 -13.21 -18.79 -0.57
C ASN A 352 -14.22 -18.66 0.59
N ARG A 353 -15.34 -19.40 0.53
CA ARG A 353 -16.42 -19.36 1.53
C ARG A 353 -15.96 -19.70 2.95
N THR A 354 -15.08 -20.68 3.05
CA THR A 354 -14.56 -21.19 4.33
C THR A 354 -13.23 -20.56 4.72
N LEU A 355 -12.60 -19.81 3.81
CA LEU A 355 -11.30 -19.21 4.07
C LEU A 355 -11.43 -18.12 5.13
N ASP A 356 -10.64 -18.27 6.20
CA ASP A 356 -10.51 -17.24 7.22
C ASP A 356 -9.52 -16.16 6.76
N ALA A 357 -10.07 -15.18 6.05
CA ALA A 357 -9.31 -14.09 5.49
C ALA A 357 -10.19 -12.84 5.34
N GLU A 358 -9.53 -11.68 5.27
CA GLU A 358 -10.16 -10.46 4.83
C GLU A 358 -10.44 -10.53 3.33
N ILE A 359 -11.72 -10.61 2.99
CA ILE A 359 -12.19 -10.69 1.60
C ILE A 359 -13.12 -9.52 1.36
N PHE A 360 -12.77 -8.67 0.39
CA PHE A 360 -13.66 -7.61 -0.06
C PHE A 360 -14.56 -8.15 -1.16
N SER A 361 -15.79 -8.49 -0.80
CA SER A 361 -16.81 -8.98 -1.72
C SER A 361 -18.19 -8.81 -1.10
N PRO A 362 -19.27 -8.79 -1.91
CA PRO A 362 -20.62 -8.55 -1.39
C PRO A 362 -21.09 -9.61 -0.38
N HIS A 363 -20.40 -10.76 -0.30
CA HIS A 363 -20.76 -11.87 0.58
C HIS A 363 -19.83 -12.04 1.78
N ARG A 364 -18.73 -11.28 1.85
CA ARG A 364 -17.63 -11.53 2.81
C ARG A 364 -17.16 -10.27 3.55
N CYS A 365 -17.68 -9.11 3.21
CA CYS A 365 -17.55 -7.90 4.03
C CYS A 365 -18.89 -7.16 4.10
N ALA A 366 -18.93 -6.15 4.95
CA ALA A 366 -19.98 -5.16 4.99
C ALA A 366 -19.37 -3.77 5.18
N VAL A 367 -19.92 -2.77 4.48
CA VAL A 367 -19.47 -1.37 4.54
C VAL A 367 -20.62 -0.49 4.98
N TYR A 368 -20.38 0.32 6.00
CA TYR A 368 -21.32 1.33 6.51
C TYR A 368 -20.66 2.70 6.53
N ALA A 369 -21.43 3.75 6.24
CA ALA A 369 -21.11 5.10 6.64
C ALA A 369 -21.86 5.41 7.94
N LEU A 370 -21.14 5.96 8.92
CA LEU A 370 -21.67 6.36 10.21
C LEU A 370 -21.35 7.83 10.48
N PRO A 371 -22.08 8.49 11.41
CA PRO A 371 -21.68 9.80 11.91
C PRO A 371 -20.24 9.79 12.45
N GLY A 372 -19.47 10.79 12.03
CA GLY A 372 -18.16 11.08 12.60
C GLY A 372 -18.28 11.95 13.85
N PRO A 373 -17.15 12.40 14.42
CA PRO A 373 -17.18 13.48 15.40
C PRO A 373 -17.83 14.74 14.80
N LEU A 374 -18.41 15.58 15.66
CA LEU A 374 -19.07 16.83 15.26
C LEU A 374 -18.16 17.70 14.38
N THR A 375 -16.91 17.87 14.82
CA THR A 375 -15.85 18.59 14.09
C THR A 375 -14.73 17.62 13.73
N ASN A 376 -14.06 17.86 12.60
CA ASN A 376 -12.84 17.10 12.27
C ASN A 376 -11.75 17.43 13.31
N PRO A 377 -11.22 16.46 14.07
CA PRO A 377 -10.29 16.74 15.16
C PRO A 377 -8.88 17.06 14.68
N VAL A 378 -8.60 17.07 13.37
CA VAL A 378 -7.28 17.33 12.81
C VAL A 378 -7.32 18.62 12.01
N ASP A 379 -6.54 19.61 12.42
CA ASP A 379 -6.22 20.79 11.64
C ASP A 379 -5.09 20.45 10.66
N GLU A 380 -5.46 20.25 9.40
CA GLU A 380 -4.55 19.88 8.33
C GLU A 380 -3.65 21.05 7.86
N GLU A 381 -4.06 22.29 8.12
CA GLU A 381 -3.29 23.48 7.78
C GLU A 381 -2.28 23.79 8.88
N GLY A 382 -2.72 23.77 10.14
CA GLY A 382 -1.91 24.02 11.33
C GLY A 382 -1.04 22.84 11.77
N LEU A 383 -1.30 21.62 11.27
CA LEU A 383 -0.69 20.38 11.77
C LEU A 383 -0.92 20.22 13.28
N ASP A 384 -2.18 20.32 13.72
CA ASP A 384 -2.54 20.27 15.13
C ASP A 384 -3.90 19.58 15.37
N TRP A 385 -4.25 19.34 16.63
CA TRP A 385 -5.58 18.91 17.01
C TRP A 385 -6.56 20.09 17.06
N SER A 386 -7.70 19.94 16.39
CA SER A 386 -8.80 20.90 16.47
C SER A 386 -9.63 20.66 17.74
N LEU A 387 -9.09 21.04 18.90
CA LEU A 387 -9.76 20.89 20.20
C LEU A 387 -10.17 22.25 20.79
N ASP A 388 -11.34 22.29 21.41
CA ASP A 388 -11.78 23.47 22.17
C ASP A 388 -10.82 23.73 23.35
N ASN A 389 -10.26 24.94 23.41
CA ASN A 389 -9.37 25.43 24.48
C ASN A 389 -8.02 24.69 24.62
N ASN A 390 -7.56 23.95 23.60
CA ASN A 390 -6.24 23.29 23.54
C ASN A 390 -5.89 22.39 24.74
N GLN A 391 -6.87 21.90 25.51
CA GLN A 391 -6.64 20.96 26.62
C GLN A 391 -7.26 19.59 26.34
N VAL A 392 -6.44 18.54 26.42
CA VAL A 392 -6.90 17.15 26.33
C VAL A 392 -7.43 16.69 27.69
N THR A 393 -8.75 16.64 27.79
CA THR A 393 -9.52 15.91 28.81
C THR A 393 -10.01 14.57 28.26
N PHE A 394 -10.46 13.66 29.13
CA PHE A 394 -11.13 12.42 28.71
C PHE A 394 -12.29 12.70 27.75
N GLN A 395 -13.12 13.69 28.08
CA GLN A 395 -14.25 14.11 27.24
C GLN A 395 -13.78 14.60 25.88
N SER A 396 -12.77 15.48 25.84
CA SER A 396 -12.25 15.99 24.55
C SER A 396 -11.62 14.89 23.69
N ALA A 397 -11.05 13.84 24.29
CA ALA A 397 -10.51 12.71 23.55
C ALA A 397 -11.62 11.83 22.96
N GLU A 398 -12.72 11.65 23.69
CA GLU A 398 -13.91 10.96 23.17
C GLU A 398 -14.54 11.76 22.03
N ASN A 399 -14.54 13.09 22.11
CA ASN A 399 -15.02 13.97 21.04
C ASN A 399 -14.20 13.85 19.73
N THR A 400 -13.00 13.26 19.76
CA THR A 400 -12.23 12.97 18.53
C THR A 400 -12.66 11.69 17.81
N ARG A 401 -13.65 10.96 18.34
CA ARG A 401 -14.15 9.68 17.83
C ARG A 401 -15.52 9.88 17.20
N GLY A 402 -15.77 9.21 16.07
CA GLY A 402 -17.13 8.99 15.59
C GLY A 402 -17.71 7.71 16.16
N ASP A 403 -18.93 7.40 15.75
CA ASP A 403 -19.69 6.28 16.31
C ASP A 403 -19.07 4.92 15.98
N GLY A 404 -18.40 4.80 14.83
CA GLY A 404 -17.68 3.58 14.46
C GLY A 404 -16.53 3.28 15.41
N VAL A 405 -15.70 4.28 15.70
CA VAL A 405 -14.59 4.18 16.65
C VAL A 405 -15.09 4.00 18.09
N TRP A 406 -16.17 4.67 18.45
CA TRP A 406 -16.79 4.50 19.76
C TRP A 406 -17.30 3.07 19.96
N LEU A 407 -18.01 2.51 18.97
CA LEU A 407 -18.55 1.15 19.02
C LEU A 407 -17.45 0.11 19.22
N ILE A 408 -16.38 0.18 18.42
CA ILE A 408 -15.29 -0.81 18.52
C ILE A 408 -14.45 -0.69 19.80
N TYR A 409 -14.63 0.38 20.58
CA TYR A 409 -14.02 0.54 21.90
C TYR A 409 -14.91 0.11 23.07
N GLN A 410 -16.15 -0.29 22.81
CA GLN A 410 -16.98 -0.95 23.80
C GLN A 410 -16.30 -2.22 24.31
N ASP A 411 -16.50 -2.54 25.59
CA ASP A 411 -15.84 -3.66 26.27
C ASP A 411 -16.04 -5.00 25.55
N ARG A 412 -17.16 -5.17 24.85
CA ARG A 412 -17.45 -6.34 24.01
C ARG A 412 -16.50 -6.52 22.82
N TYR A 413 -16.08 -5.42 22.19
CA TYR A 413 -15.35 -5.42 20.92
C TYR A 413 -13.87 -5.03 21.08
N LYS A 414 -13.56 -4.23 22.09
CA LYS A 414 -12.20 -3.81 22.40
C LYS A 414 -11.36 -5.03 22.80
N ARG A 415 -10.27 -5.28 22.08
CA ARG A 415 -9.41 -6.47 22.25
C ARG A 415 -10.09 -7.80 21.95
N ASN A 416 -11.26 -7.77 21.31
CA ASN A 416 -11.86 -8.99 20.78
C ASN A 416 -11.14 -9.37 19.47
N PRO A 417 -10.49 -10.55 19.41
CA PRO A 417 -9.73 -10.98 18.22
C PRO A 417 -10.60 -11.11 16.96
N ASP A 418 -11.93 -11.17 17.08
CA ASP A 418 -12.85 -11.22 15.95
C ASP A 418 -13.27 -9.90 15.37
N VAL A 419 -13.03 -8.81 16.10
CA VAL A 419 -13.53 -7.48 15.73
C VAL A 419 -12.41 -6.47 15.91
N GLY A 420 -12.13 -6.08 17.15
CA GLY A 420 -11.17 -5.02 17.48
C GLY A 420 -9.70 -5.39 17.37
N GLY A 421 -9.39 -6.69 17.33
CA GLY A 421 -8.04 -7.26 17.42
C GLY A 421 -7.41 -7.07 18.81
N ASP A 422 -6.48 -7.94 19.18
CA ASP A 422 -5.71 -7.83 20.43
C ASP A 422 -4.23 -7.61 20.12
N ALA A 423 -3.77 -6.35 20.24
CA ALA A 423 -2.37 -5.98 20.04
C ALA A 423 -1.57 -5.90 21.35
N GLY A 424 -2.09 -6.44 22.47
CA GLY A 424 -1.49 -6.24 23.80
C GLY A 424 -1.31 -7.48 24.67
N ARG A 425 -1.97 -8.60 24.37
CA ARG A 425 -1.82 -9.86 25.14
C ARG A 425 -1.84 -11.07 24.21
N GLY A 426 -0.78 -11.88 24.22
CA GLY A 426 -0.71 -13.12 23.43
C GLY A 426 -0.31 -12.92 21.96
N PRO A 427 -0.69 -13.83 21.03
CA PRO A 427 -0.38 -13.66 19.61
C PRO A 427 -1.15 -12.44 19.10
N ALA A 428 -0.43 -11.37 18.77
CA ALA A 428 -1.03 -10.12 18.33
C ALA A 428 -1.97 -10.37 17.14
N SER A 429 -3.27 -10.09 17.31
CA SER A 429 -4.29 -10.27 16.27
C SER A 429 -4.67 -8.91 15.67
N CYS A 430 -4.76 -8.85 14.34
CA CYS A 430 -5.20 -7.64 13.66
C CYS A 430 -6.71 -7.42 13.83
N SER A 431 -7.14 -6.17 13.83
CA SER A 431 -8.56 -5.79 13.82
C SER A 431 -9.22 -6.26 12.52
N TRP A 432 -10.33 -6.99 12.57
CA TRP A 432 -11.16 -7.35 11.41
C TRP A 432 -12.00 -6.20 10.87
N VAL A 433 -11.98 -5.07 11.58
CA VAL A 433 -12.63 -3.84 11.19
C VAL A 433 -11.59 -2.83 10.73
N SER A 434 -11.84 -2.19 9.60
CA SER A 434 -11.15 -0.99 9.15
C SER A 434 -12.11 0.18 9.22
N ILE A 435 -11.68 1.27 9.85
CA ILE A 435 -12.47 2.49 10.02
C ILE A 435 -11.65 3.64 9.45
N ARG A 436 -12.26 4.42 8.56
CA ARG A 436 -11.67 5.63 7.98
C ARG A 436 -12.64 6.79 8.12
N ARG A 437 -12.16 7.90 8.66
CA ARG A 437 -12.91 9.16 8.64
C ARG A 437 -12.92 9.75 7.24
N VAL A 438 -13.99 10.34 6.76
CA VAL A 438 -14.03 11.11 5.52
C VAL A 438 -14.61 12.48 5.82
N ASN A 439 -13.99 13.54 5.29
CA ASN A 439 -14.39 14.93 5.55
C ASN A 439 -15.59 15.32 4.66
N MET A 440 -16.67 14.57 4.79
CA MET A 440 -17.95 14.79 4.11
C MET A 440 -19.04 14.90 5.18
N PRO A 441 -19.87 15.97 5.17
CA PRO A 441 -20.96 16.10 6.13
C PRO A 441 -21.93 14.92 6.05
N HIS A 442 -22.44 14.48 7.19
CA HIS A 442 -23.43 13.41 7.23
C HIS A 442 -24.79 13.92 6.67
N PRO A 443 -25.51 13.14 5.83
CA PRO A 443 -26.69 13.66 5.13
C PRO A 443 -27.91 13.93 6.04
N THR A 444 -27.97 13.30 7.22
CA THR A 444 -29.14 13.35 8.11
C THR A 444 -28.83 13.64 9.57
N VAL A 445 -27.55 13.73 9.95
CA VAL A 445 -27.09 13.93 11.33
C VAL A 445 -26.13 15.10 11.31
N GLU A 446 -26.15 15.94 12.35
CA GLU A 446 -25.21 17.04 12.49
C GLU A 446 -23.81 16.49 12.79
N ALA A 447 -23.00 16.32 11.74
CA ALA A 447 -21.59 15.96 11.83
C ALA A 447 -20.86 16.45 10.57
N ASP A 448 -19.73 17.14 10.75
CA ASP A 448 -18.92 17.67 9.65
C ASP A 448 -18.18 16.58 8.87
N CYS A 449 -18.08 15.39 9.46
CA CYS A 449 -17.39 14.26 8.88
C CYS A 449 -18.12 12.94 9.17
N GLN A 450 -17.69 11.88 8.49
CA GLN A 450 -18.26 10.55 8.60
C GLN A 450 -17.20 9.51 8.86
N GLU A 451 -17.58 8.37 9.43
CA GLU A 451 -16.72 7.20 9.56
C GLU A 451 -17.21 6.07 8.64
N MET A 452 -16.37 5.74 7.66
CA MET A 452 -16.53 4.59 6.78
C MET A 452 -16.01 3.35 7.51
N VAL A 453 -16.91 2.45 7.88
CA VAL A 453 -16.61 1.21 8.61
C VAL A 453 -16.72 0.03 7.66
N CYS A 454 -15.61 -0.68 7.43
CA CYS A 454 -15.57 -1.94 6.72
C CYS A 454 -15.32 -3.09 7.70
N LEU A 455 -16.30 -3.96 7.87
CA LEU A 455 -16.18 -5.21 8.62
C LEU A 455 -15.88 -6.36 7.65
N PHE A 456 -14.77 -7.06 7.85
CA PHE A 456 -14.49 -8.32 7.16
C PHE A 456 -15.04 -9.50 7.98
N LEU A 457 -15.84 -10.36 7.34
CA LEU A 457 -16.54 -11.43 8.06
C LEU A 457 -15.70 -12.70 8.27
N GLY A 458 -14.63 -12.90 7.49
CA GLY A 458 -13.76 -14.09 7.59
C GLY A 458 -14.51 -15.41 7.42
N GLY A 459 -13.82 -16.53 7.64
CA GLY A 459 -14.30 -17.89 7.35
C GLY A 459 -15.57 -18.26 8.13
N GLN A 460 -16.36 -19.20 7.61
CA GLN A 460 -17.36 -19.91 8.44
C GLN A 460 -16.65 -20.84 9.41
N GLY A 461 -16.11 -20.30 10.50
CA GLY A 461 -15.64 -21.11 11.62
C GLY A 461 -16.83 -21.71 12.38
N GLU A 462 -16.76 -22.99 12.75
CA GLU A 462 -17.83 -23.74 13.42
C GLU A 462 -18.06 -23.34 14.89
N GLN A 463 -17.35 -22.37 15.45
CA GLN A 463 -17.43 -22.04 16.87
C GLN A 463 -17.40 -20.53 17.09
N GLY A 464 -18.42 -19.95 17.73
CA GLY A 464 -18.41 -18.69 18.49
C GLY A 464 -18.03 -17.37 17.79
N PHE A 465 -16.90 -17.33 17.08
CA PHE A 465 -16.21 -16.16 16.53
C PHE A 465 -17.05 -15.35 15.52
N GLN A 466 -17.96 -16.00 14.79
CA GLN A 466 -18.90 -15.30 13.92
C GLN A 466 -19.98 -14.51 14.67
N ARG A 467 -20.30 -14.91 15.92
CA ARG A 467 -21.36 -14.27 16.69
C ARG A 467 -21.03 -12.81 17.00
N ASP A 468 -19.77 -12.50 17.31
CA ASP A 468 -19.39 -11.13 17.63
C ASP A 468 -19.24 -10.25 16.38
N ARG A 469 -18.77 -10.80 15.25
CA ARG A 469 -18.80 -10.06 13.97
C ARG A 469 -20.22 -9.76 13.53
N TYR A 470 -21.12 -10.73 13.64
CA TYR A 470 -22.52 -10.54 13.26
C TYR A 470 -23.26 -9.61 14.23
N GLN A 471 -22.95 -9.68 15.53
CA GLN A 471 -23.45 -8.67 16.45
C GLN A 471 -22.90 -7.29 16.10
N PHE A 472 -21.60 -7.15 15.86
CA PHE A 472 -21.01 -5.87 15.50
C PHE A 472 -21.72 -5.29 14.27
N LEU A 473 -22.03 -6.12 13.28
CA LEU A 473 -22.84 -5.75 12.11
C LEU A 473 -24.26 -5.26 12.47
N GLN A 474 -24.94 -5.91 13.41
CA GLN A 474 -26.25 -5.47 13.91
C GLN A 474 -26.15 -4.14 14.66
N ASP A 475 -25.11 -3.96 15.47
CA ASP A 475 -24.89 -2.75 16.25
C ASP A 475 -24.56 -1.58 15.32
N LEU A 476 -23.72 -1.78 14.28
CA LEU A 476 -23.43 -0.78 13.25
C LEU A 476 -24.71 -0.25 12.58
N ARG A 477 -25.64 -1.15 12.27
CA ARG A 477 -26.92 -0.79 11.66
C ARG A 477 -27.85 -0.03 12.60
N SER A 478 -27.73 -0.29 13.90
CA SER A 478 -28.61 0.30 14.92
C SER A 478 -28.18 1.71 15.32
N ILE A 479 -27.00 2.16 14.90
CA ILE A 479 -26.52 3.53 15.09
C ILE A 479 -27.40 4.50 14.28
N GLU A 480 -27.81 5.60 14.91
CA GLU A 480 -28.58 6.65 14.25
C GLU A 480 -27.78 7.26 13.09
N GLY A 481 -28.44 7.45 11.94
CA GLY A 481 -27.77 7.94 10.73
C GLY A 481 -27.01 6.87 9.93
N SER A 482 -26.86 5.64 10.43
CA SER A 482 -26.13 4.58 9.74
C SER A 482 -26.64 4.30 8.31
N ILE A 483 -25.73 4.31 7.34
CA ILE A 483 -26.01 4.04 5.92
C ILE A 483 -25.26 2.77 5.50
N HIS A 484 -25.98 1.74 5.10
CA HIS A 484 -25.38 0.54 4.51
C HIS A 484 -24.98 0.81 3.05
N LEU A 485 -23.71 0.64 2.73
CA LEU A 485 -23.16 0.97 1.41
C LEU A 485 -22.85 -0.26 0.56
N PHE A 486 -22.38 -1.36 1.16
CA PHE A 486 -21.93 -2.52 0.41
C PHE A 486 -21.92 -3.81 1.25
N GLY A 487 -22.28 -4.91 0.60
CA GLY A 487 -22.05 -6.26 1.10
C GLY A 487 -23.15 -6.79 2.01
N LYS A 488 -22.75 -7.64 2.96
CA LYS A 488 -23.66 -8.40 3.82
C LYS A 488 -24.45 -7.45 4.72
N SER A 489 -25.77 -7.50 4.60
CA SER A 489 -26.67 -6.88 5.58
C SER A 489 -26.96 -7.84 6.73
N SER A 490 -27.36 -7.32 7.89
CA SER A 490 -27.72 -8.16 9.04
C SER A 490 -28.99 -9.01 8.87
N HIS A 491 -29.63 -8.98 7.69
CA HIS A 491 -30.83 -9.78 7.38
C HIS A 491 -30.57 -10.91 6.37
N GLU A 492 -29.33 -11.04 5.87
CA GLU A 492 -28.87 -12.08 4.94
C GLU A 492 -27.82 -13.00 5.57
#